data_AF-A0A3S4XBH3-F1
#
_entry.id   AF-A0A3S4XBH3-F1
#
_cell.length_a   1.000
_cell.length_b   1.000
_cell.length_c   1.000
_cell.angle_alpha   90.00
_cell.angle_beta   90.00
_cell.angle_gamma   90.00
#
_symmetry.space_group_name_H-M   'P 1'
#
loop_
_entity.id
_entity.type
_entity.pdbx_description
1 polymer ?
#
loop_
_entity_poly.entity_id
_entity_poly.type
_entity_poly.pdbx_seq_one_letter_code
_entity_poly.pdbx_strand_id
1 'polypeptide(L)'
;MSDMAKNLILWLVIAVVLMSVFQSFGPSESNGRRVDYSTFMTELTQDQIREARINGREINVVRKDSNKYTTYIPVNDPKLLDTLLTKT
;
A
#
# COMPACT_ATOMS: atom_id res chain seq x y z
N MET A 1 -17.52 -38.82 20.69
CA MET A 1 -16.67 -37.62 20.57
C MET A 1 -17.58 -36.43 20.81
N SER A 2 -17.36 -35.76 21.93
CA SER A 2 -18.30 -34.84 22.59
C SER A 2 -18.68 -33.67 21.70
N ASP A 3 -19.96 -33.29 21.72
CA ASP A 3 -20.52 -32.15 20.98
C ASP A 3 -19.80 -30.82 21.26
N MET A 4 -19.09 -30.73 22.39
CA MET A 4 -18.21 -29.61 22.72
C MET A 4 -17.01 -29.47 21.77
N ALA A 5 -16.38 -30.58 21.35
CA ALA A 5 -15.24 -30.55 20.43
C ALA A 5 -15.66 -30.18 19.01
N LYS A 6 -16.87 -30.58 18.59
CA LYS A 6 -17.47 -30.17 17.30
C LYS A 6 -17.71 -28.67 17.24
N ASN A 7 -18.27 -28.09 18.31
CA ASN A 7 -18.50 -26.65 18.38
C ASN A 7 -17.16 -25.89 18.37
N LEU A 8 -16.16 -26.40 19.10
CA LEU A 8 -14.82 -25.80 19.14
C LEU A 8 -14.16 -25.75 17.74
N ILE A 9 -14.26 -26.82 16.96
CA ILE A 9 -13.73 -26.86 15.58
C ILE A 9 -14.48 -25.88 14.67
N LEU A 10 -15.80 -25.78 14.80
CA LEU A 10 -16.61 -24.83 14.03
C LEU A 10 -16.20 -23.37 14.32
N TRP A 11 -16.03 -23.03 15.60
CA TRP A 11 -15.54 -21.71 16.02
C TRP A 11 -14.15 -21.40 15.46
N LEU A 12 -13.25 -22.39 15.42
CA LEU A 12 -11.91 -22.23 14.86
C LEU A 12 -11.95 -21.91 13.37
N VAL A 13 -12.78 -22.62 12.59
CA VAL A 13 -12.95 -22.36 11.15
C VAL A 13 -13.47 -20.94 10.91
N ILE A 14 -14.46 -20.48 11.68
CA ILE A 14 -14.99 -19.12 11.57
C ILE A 14 -13.89 -18.08 11.84
N ALA A 15 -13.08 -18.27 12.89
CA ALA A 15 -11.99 -17.35 13.22
C ALA A 15 -10.95 -17.25 12.09
N VAL A 16 -10.57 -18.37 11.48
CA VAL A 16 -9.62 -18.40 10.35
C VAL A 16 -10.20 -17.71 9.11
N VAL A 17 -11.47 -17.96 8.78
CA VAL A 17 -12.14 -17.32 7.65
C VAL A 17 -12.24 -15.81 7.85
N LEU A 18 -12.65 -15.35 9.04
CA LEU A 18 -12.69 -13.92 9.36
C LEU A 18 -11.30 -13.29 9.19
N MET A 19 -10.25 -13.91 9.74
CA MET A 19 -8.88 -13.41 9.61
C MET A 19 -8.43 -13.32 8.15
N SER A 20 -8.76 -14.32 7.31
CA SER A 20 -8.43 -14.35 5.89
C SER A 20 -9.17 -13.26 5.09
N VAL A 21 -10.45 -13.04 5.38
CA VAL A 21 -11.25 -11.98 4.74
C VAL A 21 -10.75 -10.59 5.13
N PHE A 22 -10.43 -10.36 6.41
CA PHE A 22 -9.85 -9.10 6.86
C PHE A 22 -8.45 -8.86 6.29
N GLN A 23 -7.61 -9.89 6.13
CA GLN A 23 -6.31 -9.77 5.46
C GLN A 23 -6.45 -9.50 3.95
N SER A 24 -7.50 -10.01 3.30
CA SER A 24 -7.75 -9.77 1.87
C SER A 24 -8.26 -8.37 1.56
N PHE A 25 -8.95 -7.71 2.51
CA PHE A 25 -9.44 -6.34 2.35
C PHE A 25 -8.55 -5.30 3.03
N GLY A 26 -7.62 -5.71 3.88
CA GLY A 26 -6.61 -4.83 4.45
C GLY A 26 -5.63 -4.39 3.35
N PRO A 27 -5.29 -3.09 3.25
CA PRO A 27 -4.15 -2.69 2.44
C PRO A 27 -2.96 -3.51 2.93
N SER A 28 -2.31 -4.22 2.00
CA SER A 28 -1.08 -4.93 2.32
C SER A 28 -0.12 -3.89 2.90
N GLU A 29 0.07 -3.87 4.22
CA GLU A 29 1.10 -3.08 4.88
C GLU A 29 2.43 -3.64 4.37
N SER A 30 2.83 -3.22 3.17
CA SER A 30 4.24 -3.14 2.89
C SER A 30 4.77 -2.22 3.98
N ASN A 31 5.72 -2.72 4.76
CA ASN A 31 6.63 -1.92 5.58
C ASN A 31 7.39 -0.94 4.66
N GLY A 32 6.64 -0.03 4.06
CA GLY A 32 7.05 0.91 3.04
C GLY A 32 7.93 1.89 3.76
N ARG A 33 9.22 1.78 3.51
CA ARG A 33 10.21 2.75 3.94
C ARG A 33 9.61 4.14 3.73
N ARG A 34 9.49 4.96 4.76
CA ARG A 34 9.02 6.33 4.57
C ARG A 34 10.13 7.13 3.92
N VAL A 35 9.80 7.79 2.82
CA VAL A 35 10.73 8.61 2.04
C VAL A 35 10.15 10.01 1.92
N ASP A 36 11.01 11.01 2.05
CA ASP A 36 10.61 12.41 1.92
C ASP A 36 10.07 12.72 0.52
N TYR A 37 9.10 13.63 0.46
CA TYR A 37 8.46 14.07 -0.78
C TYR A 37 9.46 14.63 -1.81
N SER A 38 10.47 15.37 -1.34
CA SER A 38 11.53 15.93 -2.20
C SER A 38 12.36 14.84 -2.88
N THR A 39 12.67 13.75 -2.16
CA THR A 39 13.37 12.59 -2.69
C THR A 39 12.51 11.90 -3.74
N PHE A 40 11.22 11.70 -3.46
CA PHE A 40 10.27 11.17 -4.45
C PHE A 40 10.24 12.01 -5.73
N MET A 41 10.12 13.34 -5.61
CA MET A 41 10.09 14.24 -6.77
C MET A 41 11.38 14.17 -7.58
N THR A 42 12.53 14.04 -6.91
CA THR A 42 13.83 13.87 -7.58
C THR A 42 13.90 12.54 -8.33
N GLU A 43 13.41 11.45 -7.74
CA GLU A 43 13.35 10.15 -8.40
C GLU A 43 12.36 10.12 -9.56
N LEU A 44 11.26 10.86 -9.46
CA LEU A 44 10.25 11.01 -10.51
C LEU A 44 10.82 11.73 -11.73
N THR A 45 11.55 12.83 -11.52
CA THR A 45 12.22 13.56 -12.61
C THR A 45 13.32 12.72 -13.25
N GLN A 46 14.07 11.95 -12.45
CA GLN A 46 15.11 11.01 -12.91
C GLN A 46 14.58 9.72 -13.55
N ASP A 47 13.27 9.57 -13.71
CA ASP A 47 12.64 8.42 -14.35
C ASP A 47 12.92 7.09 -13.63
N GLN A 48 13.10 7.13 -12.31
CA GLN A 48 13.33 5.93 -11.47
C GLN A 48 12.04 5.32 -10.95
N ILE A 49 10.91 6.02 -11.10
CA ILE A 49 9.59 5.58 -10.66
C ILE A 49 8.91 4.77 -11.76
N ARG A 50 8.41 3.60 -11.40
CA ARG A 50 7.62 2.73 -12.29
C ARG A 50 6.13 2.96 -12.12
N GLU A 51 5.68 3.12 -10.87
CA GLU A 51 4.29 3.31 -10.54
C GLU A 51 4.16 4.18 -9.28
N ALA A 52 3.21 5.11 -9.27
CA ALA A 52 2.85 5.89 -8.10
C ALA A 52 1.34 5.82 -7.88
N ARG A 53 0.90 5.19 -6.79
CA ARG A 53 -0.51 5.15 -6.38
C ARG A 53 -0.77 6.22 -5.34
N ILE A 54 -1.64 7.16 -5.66
CA ILE A 54 -2.01 8.26 -4.75
C ILE A 54 -3.28 7.87 -4.00
N ASN A 55 -3.24 7.89 -2.66
CA ASN A 55 -4.37 7.68 -1.78
C ASN A 55 -4.51 8.89 -0.83
N GLY A 56 -5.26 9.90 -1.27
CA GLY A 56 -5.39 11.17 -0.55
C GLY A 56 -4.05 11.91 -0.46
N ARG A 57 -3.45 11.93 0.74
CA ARG A 57 -2.15 12.56 1.01
C ARG A 57 -0.97 11.59 1.03
N GLU A 58 -1.27 10.29 1.00
CA GLU A 58 -0.26 9.24 0.97
C GLU A 58 -0.01 8.80 -0.47
N ILE A 59 1.26 8.66 -0.86
CA ILE A 59 1.64 8.13 -2.15
C ILE A 59 2.44 6.86 -1.92
N ASN A 60 1.96 5.75 -2.48
CA ASN A 60 2.65 4.48 -2.52
C ASN A 60 3.40 4.36 -3.84
N VAL A 61 4.73 4.29 -3.75
CA VAL A 61 5.63 4.39 -4.88
C VAL A 61 6.29 3.05 -5.12
N VAL A 62 6.34 2.63 -6.38
CA VAL A 62 7.06 1.46 -6.85
C VAL A 62 8.14 1.95 -7.82
N ARG A 63 9.39 1.73 -7.45
CA ARG A 63 10.55 2.06 -8.28
C ARG A 63 10.76 1.01 -9.37
N LYS A 64 11.53 1.36 -10.39
CA LYS A 64 11.96 0.44 -11.46
C LYS A 64 12.78 -0.74 -10.93
N ASP A 65 13.55 -0.53 -9.86
CA ASP A 65 14.30 -1.56 -9.13
C ASP A 65 13.40 -2.51 -8.28
N SER A 66 12.08 -2.35 -8.34
CA SER A 66 11.06 -3.06 -7.55
C SER A 66 11.02 -2.75 -6.05
N ASN A 67 11.81 -1.77 -5.57
CA ASN A 67 11.66 -1.25 -4.23
C ASN A 67 10.35 -0.47 -4.09
N LYS A 68 9.71 -0.63 -2.94
CA LYS A 68 8.46 0.05 -2.59
C LYS A 68 8.68 0.95 -1.39
N TYR A 69 8.13 2.14 -1.45
CA TYR A 69 8.18 3.08 -0.35
C TYR A 69 6.93 3.95 -0.34
N THR A 70 6.71 4.57 0.80
CA THR A 70 5.56 5.46 1.00
C THR A 70 6.08 6.86 1.22
N THR A 71 5.51 7.83 0.53
CA THR A 71 5.78 9.24 0.76
C THR A 71 4.49 9.97 1.10
N TYR A 72 4.62 11.14 1.72
CA TYR A 72 3.49 11.94 2.16
C TYR A 72 3.56 13.32 1.54
N ILE A 73 2.45 13.79 0.98
CA ILE A 73 2.36 15.11 0.38
C ILE A 73 2.15 16.13 1.50
N PRO A 74 3.10 17.04 1.77
CA PRO A 74 2.98 18.00 2.87
C PRO A 74 1.93 19.09 2.58
N VAL A 75 1.77 19.49 1.33
CA VAL A 75 0.80 20.50 0.85
C VAL A 75 0.16 20.02 -0.44
N ASN A 76 -1.15 20.23 -0.64
CA ASN A 76 -1.82 19.85 -1.88
C ASN A 76 -1.10 20.48 -3.08
N ASP A 77 -0.49 19.65 -3.92
CA ASP A 77 0.29 20.07 -5.08
C ASP A 77 -0.40 19.60 -6.38
N PRO A 78 -1.17 20.47 -7.05
CA PRO A 78 -1.82 20.14 -8.31
C PRO A 78 -0.83 19.80 -9.43
N LYS A 79 0.42 20.29 -9.36
CA LYS A 79 1.45 20.07 -10.39
C LYS A 79 1.96 18.64 -10.39
N LEU A 80 1.84 17.91 -9.28
CA LEU A 80 2.24 16.51 -9.20
C LEU A 80 1.42 15.63 -10.15
N LEU A 81 0.11 15.84 -10.21
CA LEU A 81 -0.77 15.13 -11.14
C LEU A 81 -0.38 15.42 -12.59
N ASP A 82 -0.14 16.69 -12.91
CA ASP A 82 0.25 17.12 -14.26
C ASP A 82 1.61 16.51 -14.68
N THR A 83 2.55 16.43 -13.73
CA THR A 83 3.87 15.81 -13.94
C THR A 83 3.76 14.29 -14.17
N LEU A 84 2.87 13.60 -13.45
CA LEU A 84 2.63 12.17 -13.62
C LEU A 84 1.97 11.87 -14.97
N LEU A 85 1.00 12.68 -15.38
CA LEU A 85 0.27 12.51 -16.65
C LEU A 85 1.11 12.86 -17.86
N THR A 86 1.95 13.90 -17.78
CA THR A 86 2.80 14.33 -18.90
C THR A 86 3.91 13.32 -19.23
N LYS A 87 4.29 12.49 -18.25
CA LYS A 87 5.40 11.53 -18.36
C LYS A 87 4.94 10.08 -18.62
N THR A 88 3.63 9.87 -18.80
CA THR A 88 3.05 8.58 -19.23
C THR A 88 2.90 8.56 -20.75
#